data_AF-A0A7X7BNW4-F1
#
_entry.id   AF-A0A7X7BNW4-F1
#
_cell.length_a   1.000
_cell.length_b   1.000
_cell.length_c   1.000
_cell.angle_alpha   90.00
_cell.angle_beta   90.00
_cell.angle_gamma   90.00
#
_symmetry.space_group_name_H-M   'P 1'
#
loop_
_entity.id
_entity.type
_entity.pdbx_description
1 polymer ?
#
loop_
_entity_poly.entity_id
_entity_poly.type
_entity_poly.pdbx_seq_one_letter_code
_entity_poly.pdbx_strand_id
1 'polypeptide(L)'
;MMQFIRSINVVDAHTAGEPIRVVVSGLPKIPGSTMLDKMEWFDENLNGVRNFLMREPRGHKDMFGAILTPPVTDDGHVGVLYTHTTGQATMCGHGTIGVVKVLVETGVIPVTEGENTLRIDAPAGRVTA
;
A
#
# COMPACT_ATOMS: atom_id res chain seq x y z
N MET A 1 12.54 -6.92 29.08
CA MET A 1 11.18 -6.70 28.53
C MET A 1 11.35 -5.96 27.21
N MET A 2 10.74 -6.42 26.10
CA MET A 2 10.85 -5.70 24.82
C MET A 2 10.12 -4.36 24.94
N GLN A 3 10.81 -3.26 24.65
CA GLN A 3 10.20 -1.93 24.52
C GLN A 3 9.98 -1.65 23.04
N PHE A 4 8.71 -1.59 22.62
CA PHE A 4 8.36 -1.23 21.26
C PHE A 4 8.25 0.29 21.15
N ILE A 5 9.05 0.90 20.28
CA ILE A 5 8.93 2.33 19.92
C ILE A 5 7.92 2.55 18.79
N ARG A 6 7.59 1.50 18.03
CA ARG A 6 6.65 1.51 16.91
C ARG A 6 6.23 0.08 16.56
N SER A 7 4.97 -0.11 16.17
CA SER A 7 4.45 -1.35 15.60
C SER A 7 3.68 -1.03 14.32
N ILE A 8 3.97 -1.75 13.23
CA ILE A 8 3.30 -1.63 11.93
C ILE A 8 2.90 -3.04 11.52
N ASN A 9 1.60 -3.24 11.25
CA ASN A 9 1.10 -4.52 10.80
C ASN A 9 1.09 -4.56 9.28
N VAL A 10 1.57 -5.65 8.72
CA VAL A 10 1.66 -5.88 7.29
C VAL A 10 1.17 -7.26 6.93
N VAL A 11 0.69 -7.40 5.70
CA VAL A 11 0.43 -8.69 5.05
C VAL A 11 1.37 -8.78 3.86
N ASP A 12 2.32 -9.72 3.91
CA ASP A 12 3.22 -9.98 2.81
C ASP A 12 2.56 -10.98 1.84
N ALA A 13 2.63 -10.67 0.55
CA ALA A 13 2.18 -11.53 -0.54
C ALA A 13 3.17 -11.44 -1.70
N HIS A 14 2.88 -12.16 -2.79
CA HIS A 14 3.60 -12.02 -4.04
C HIS A 14 2.65 -12.11 -5.23
N THR A 15 3.03 -11.48 -6.34
CA THR A 15 2.37 -11.61 -7.63
C THR A 15 3.40 -12.14 -8.62
N ALA A 16 3.23 -13.39 -9.08
CA ALA A 16 4.17 -14.04 -10.02
C ALA A 16 5.66 -14.02 -9.58
N GLY A 17 5.91 -14.05 -8.27
CA GLY A 17 7.26 -14.04 -7.67
C GLY A 17 7.73 -12.66 -7.21
N GLU A 18 7.09 -11.58 -7.66
CA GLU A 18 7.43 -10.23 -7.22
C GLU A 18 6.75 -9.92 -5.87
N PRO A 19 7.50 -9.50 -4.83
CA PRO A 19 6.96 -9.30 -3.50
C PRO A 19 6.04 -8.08 -3.43
N ILE A 20 5.08 -8.12 -2.51
CA ILE A 20 4.28 -6.96 -2.12
C ILE A 20 3.95 -7.03 -0.62
N ARG A 21 4.50 -6.07 0.12
CA ARG A 21 4.21 -5.84 1.54
C ARG A 21 3.06 -4.84 1.69
N VAL A 22 1.87 -5.32 2.03
CA VAL A 22 0.69 -4.47 2.21
C VAL A 22 0.61 -4.00 3.65
N VAL A 23 0.79 -2.69 3.88
CA VAL A 23 0.68 -2.09 5.20
C VAL A 23 -0.79 -1.85 5.54
N VAL A 24 -1.28 -2.59 6.54
CA VAL A 24 -2.70 -2.60 6.92
C VAL A 24 -3.01 -1.74 8.15
N SER A 25 -2.03 -1.49 9.03
CA SER A 25 -2.18 -0.56 10.16
C SER A 25 -0.85 -0.15 10.80
N GLY A 26 -0.88 0.86 11.66
CA GLY A 26 0.29 1.35 12.43
C GLY A 26 0.95 2.61 11.88
N LEU A 27 0.36 3.22 10.84
CA LEU A 27 0.77 4.52 10.30
C LEU A 27 -0.22 5.62 10.69
N PRO A 28 0.23 6.89 10.82
CA PRO A 28 -0.67 8.01 10.99
C PRO A 28 -1.51 8.21 9.72
N LYS A 29 -2.58 9.00 9.82
CA LYS A 29 -3.32 9.46 8.65
C LYS A 29 -2.39 10.24 7.72
N ILE A 30 -2.41 9.90 6.44
CA ILE A 30 -1.67 10.61 5.39
C ILE A 30 -2.62 11.67 4.79
N PRO A 31 -2.40 12.97 5.02
CA PRO A 31 -3.22 14.05 4.48
C PRO A 31 -2.97 14.25 2.99
N GLY A 32 -3.91 14.91 2.32
CA GLY A 32 -3.85 15.23 0.89
C GLY A 32 -5.23 15.19 0.24
N SER A 33 -5.49 16.12 -0.66
CA SER A 33 -6.73 16.18 -1.44
C SER A 33 -6.69 15.27 -2.67
N THR A 34 -5.49 15.01 -3.20
CA THR A 34 -5.24 14.05 -4.28
C THR A 34 -4.33 12.91 -3.81
N MET A 35 -4.23 11.84 -4.60
CA MET A 35 -3.26 10.77 -4.34
C MET A 35 -1.82 11.25 -4.51
N LEU A 36 -1.57 12.26 -5.35
CA LEU A 36 -0.26 12.89 -5.47
C LEU A 36 0.08 13.70 -4.21
N ASP A 37 -0.84 14.49 -3.67
CA ASP A 37 -0.62 15.22 -2.40
C ASP A 37 -0.25 14.26 -1.26
N LYS A 38 -0.94 13.10 -1.20
CA LYS A 38 -0.65 12.06 -0.21
C LYS A 38 0.72 11.43 -0.44
N MET A 39 1.12 11.23 -1.69
CA MET A 39 2.43 10.69 -2.07
C MET A 39 3.54 11.66 -1.67
N GLU A 40 3.42 12.94 -2.03
CA GLU A 40 4.36 14.01 -1.70
C GLU A 40 4.50 14.16 -0.18
N TRP A 41 3.38 14.24 0.54
CA TRP A 41 3.41 14.33 2.00
C TRP A 41 4.09 13.11 2.63
N PHE A 42 3.84 11.91 2.10
CA PHE A 42 4.47 10.68 2.61
C PHE A 42 5.99 10.72 2.40
N ASP A 43 6.49 11.17 1.26
CA ASP A 43 7.93 11.29 1.01
C ASP A 43 8.58 12.32 1.95
N GLU A 44 7.94 13.47 2.15
CA GLU A 44 8.46 14.52 3.03
C GLU A 44 8.46 14.12 4.51
N ASN A 45 7.42 13.42 4.98
CA ASN A 45 7.17 13.23 6.41
C ASN A 45 7.43 11.80 6.90
N LEU A 46 7.33 10.80 6.02
CA LEU A 46 7.37 9.37 6.37
C LEU A 46 8.39 8.55 5.57
N ASN A 47 9.32 9.17 4.85
CA ASN A 47 10.41 8.45 4.17
C ASN A 47 11.26 7.58 5.15
N GLY A 48 11.38 7.98 6.42
CA GLY A 48 11.98 7.14 7.46
C GLY A 48 11.23 5.81 7.67
N VAL A 49 9.90 5.83 7.58
CA VAL A 49 9.04 4.64 7.64
C VAL A 49 9.23 3.77 6.40
N ARG A 50 9.34 4.37 5.21
CA ARG A 50 9.68 3.61 3.99
C ARG A 50 10.96 2.82 4.18
N ASN A 51 12.03 3.47 4.62
CA ASN A 51 13.32 2.82 4.83
C ASN A 51 13.21 1.70 5.87
N PHE A 52 12.45 1.93 6.96
CA PHE A 52 12.18 0.90 7.98
C PHE A 52 11.48 -0.35 7.40
N LEU A 53 10.54 -0.17 6.46
CA LEU A 53 9.75 -1.28 5.90
C LEU A 53 10.45 -2.01 4.75
N MET A 54 11.15 -1.26 3.88
CA MET A 54 11.65 -1.76 2.61
C MET A 54 13.09 -2.26 2.68
N ARG A 55 13.93 -1.69 3.55
CA ARG A 55 15.37 -2.02 3.59
C ARG A 55 15.66 -3.11 4.62
N GLU A 56 16.80 -3.75 4.45
CA GLU A 56 17.37 -4.63 5.46
C GLU A 56 17.49 -3.91 6.82
N PRO A 57 17.21 -4.60 7.94
CA PRO A 57 17.02 -6.05 8.07
C PRO A 57 15.55 -6.51 7.94
N ARG A 58 14.59 -5.63 7.64
CA ARG A 58 13.16 -5.97 7.62
C ARG A 58 12.61 -6.27 6.23
N GLY A 59 13.17 -5.61 5.22
CA GLY A 59 12.99 -5.94 3.81
C GLY A 59 14.30 -6.43 3.21
N HIS A 60 14.44 -6.22 1.90
CA HIS A 60 15.61 -6.58 1.09
C HIS A 60 15.64 -5.68 -0.14
N LYS A 61 16.71 -5.77 -0.94
CA LYS A 61 16.95 -4.93 -2.13
C LYS A 61 15.73 -4.80 -3.05
N ASP A 62 15.04 -5.92 -3.27
CA ASP A 62 13.90 -6.03 -4.20
C ASP A 62 12.53 -5.96 -3.49
N MET A 63 12.48 -5.48 -2.24
CA MET A 63 11.21 -5.35 -1.52
C MET A 63 10.35 -4.24 -2.12
N PHE A 64 9.08 -4.55 -2.34
CA PHE A 64 8.05 -3.62 -2.80
C PHE A 64 6.90 -3.59 -1.81
N GLY A 65 6.31 -2.41 -1.59
CA GLY A 65 5.29 -2.17 -0.59
C GLY A 65 4.10 -1.39 -1.12
N ALA A 66 2.98 -1.54 -0.44
CA ALA A 66 1.76 -0.76 -0.65
C ALA A 66 1.28 -0.21 0.69
N ILE A 67 1.06 1.10 0.75
CA ILE A 67 0.48 1.79 1.90
C ILE A 67 -0.99 2.06 1.59
N LEU A 68 -1.88 1.47 2.39
CA LEU A 68 -3.32 1.69 2.27
C LEU A 68 -3.69 3.05 2.89
N THR A 69 -4.56 3.78 2.20
CA THR A 69 -5.12 5.06 2.63
C THR A 69 -6.61 5.09 2.32
N PRO A 70 -7.39 6.00 2.96
CA PRO A 70 -8.72 6.31 2.45
C PRO A 70 -8.64 6.72 0.96
N PRO A 71 -9.64 6.38 0.13
CA PRO A 71 -9.70 6.88 -1.25
C PRO A 71 -9.79 8.41 -1.27
N VAL A 72 -9.51 9.02 -2.43
CA VAL A 72 -9.74 10.47 -2.66
C VAL A 72 -10.99 10.72 -3.50
N THR A 73 -11.53 9.68 -4.12
CA THR A 73 -12.79 9.70 -4.86
C THR A 73 -13.93 9.17 -4.02
N ASP A 74 -15.13 9.71 -4.21
CA ASP A 74 -16.32 9.35 -3.42
C ASP A 74 -16.76 7.89 -3.61
N ASP A 75 -16.48 7.30 -4.77
CA ASP A 75 -16.82 5.93 -5.14
C ASP A 75 -15.61 4.96 -5.10
N GLY A 76 -14.46 5.42 -4.60
CA GLY A 76 -13.26 4.61 -4.41
C GLY A 76 -13.42 3.64 -3.24
N HIS A 77 -12.86 2.44 -3.36
CA HIS A 77 -12.83 1.49 -2.24
C HIS A 77 -11.61 1.72 -1.36
N VAL A 78 -10.47 2.09 -1.96
CA VAL A 78 -9.20 2.27 -1.26
C VAL A 78 -8.26 3.17 -2.06
N GLY A 79 -7.44 3.96 -1.38
CA GLY A 79 -6.29 4.65 -1.97
C GLY A 79 -5.00 3.89 -1.67
N VAL A 80 -4.09 3.78 -2.64
CA VAL A 80 -2.84 3.02 -2.49
C VAL A 80 -1.63 3.87 -2.89
N LEU A 81 -0.65 3.97 -1.99
CA LEU A 81 0.68 4.50 -2.32
C LEU A 81 1.68 3.35 -2.46
N TYR A 82 2.28 3.21 -3.63
CA TYR A 82 3.29 2.20 -3.88
C TYR A 82 4.68 2.71 -3.51
N THR A 83 5.49 1.85 -2.90
CA THR A 83 6.83 2.20 -2.47
C THR A 83 7.82 1.05 -2.62
N HIS A 84 9.08 1.38 -2.84
CA HIS A 84 10.19 0.44 -2.99
C HIS A 84 11.44 0.99 -2.31
N THR A 85 12.53 0.24 -2.32
CA THR A 85 13.77 0.54 -1.58
C THR A 85 14.40 1.91 -1.89
N THR A 86 14.13 2.46 -3.07
CA THR A 86 14.68 3.73 -3.57
C THR A 86 13.67 4.87 -3.65
N GLY A 87 12.37 4.64 -3.42
CA GLY A 87 11.37 5.67 -3.66
C GLY A 87 9.93 5.20 -3.65
N GLN A 88 9.10 5.91 -4.39
CA GLN A 88 7.69 5.61 -4.60
C GLN A 88 7.40 5.44 -6.08
N ALA A 89 6.39 4.64 -6.39
CA ALA A 89 5.89 4.45 -7.74
C ALA A 89 4.47 5.03 -7.84
N THR A 90 4.14 5.63 -8.97
CA THR A 90 2.82 6.24 -9.19
C THR A 90 1.73 5.21 -9.49
N MET A 91 2.10 4.07 -10.06
CA MET A 91 1.26 2.88 -10.26
C MET A 91 2.14 1.64 -10.34
N CYS A 92 1.59 0.47 -9.99
CA CYS A 92 2.30 -0.80 -10.07
C CYS A 92 1.33 -1.97 -10.34
N GLY A 93 1.47 -2.67 -11.47
CA GLY A 93 0.56 -3.76 -11.84
C GLY A 93 0.61 -4.97 -10.89
N HIS A 94 1.80 -5.46 -10.57
CA HIS A 94 1.96 -6.60 -9.65
C HIS A 94 1.48 -6.22 -8.23
N GLY A 95 1.76 -4.98 -7.82
CA GLY A 95 1.33 -4.41 -6.56
C GLY A 95 -0.20 -4.30 -6.47
N THR A 96 -0.88 -3.84 -7.52
CA THR A 96 -2.35 -3.80 -7.57
C THR A 96 -2.97 -5.19 -7.41
N ILE A 97 -2.50 -6.18 -8.19
CA ILE A 97 -3.03 -7.55 -8.13
C ILE A 97 -2.88 -8.11 -6.70
N GLY A 98 -1.69 -7.95 -6.11
CA GLY A 98 -1.42 -8.47 -4.78
C GLY A 98 -2.19 -7.72 -3.68
N VAL A 99 -2.31 -6.40 -3.76
CA VAL A 99 -3.12 -5.60 -2.83
C VAL A 99 -4.59 -6.04 -2.88
N VAL A 100 -5.17 -6.16 -4.08
CA VAL A 100 -6.55 -6.62 -4.25
C VAL A 100 -6.74 -7.98 -3.61
N LYS A 101 -5.86 -8.93 -3.91
CA LYS A 101 -5.94 -10.29 -3.34
C LYS A 101 -5.86 -10.26 -1.82
N VAL A 102 -4.94 -9.48 -1.25
CA VAL A 102 -4.79 -9.31 0.21
C VAL A 102 -6.07 -8.72 0.81
N LEU A 103 -6.62 -7.64 0.25
CA LEU A 103 -7.81 -6.99 0.78
C LEU A 103 -9.04 -7.90 0.78
N VAL A 104 -9.18 -8.74 -0.24
CA VAL A 104 -10.26 -9.71 -0.35
C VAL A 104 -10.07 -10.87 0.64
N GLU A 105 -8.90 -11.51 0.64
CA GLU A 105 -8.64 -12.71 1.47
C GLU A 105 -8.59 -12.39 2.97
N THR A 106 -8.22 -11.16 3.34
CA THR A 106 -8.24 -10.71 4.73
C THR A 106 -9.61 -10.18 5.17
N GLY A 107 -10.61 -10.19 4.27
CA GLY A 107 -11.97 -9.74 4.56
C GLY A 107 -12.12 -8.22 4.71
N VAL A 108 -11.13 -7.43 4.28
CA VAL A 108 -11.20 -5.96 4.30
C VAL A 108 -12.19 -5.45 3.26
N ILE A 109 -12.22 -6.06 2.07
CA ILE A 109 -13.21 -5.76 1.04
C ILE A 109 -14.06 -7.02 0.80
N PRO A 110 -15.40 -6.95 1.01
CA PRO A 110 -16.28 -8.06 0.70
C PRO A 110 -16.40 -8.22 -0.82
N VAL A 111 -16.49 -9.47 -1.27
CA VAL A 111 -16.72 -9.84 -2.68
C VAL A 111 -17.77 -10.94 -2.75
N THR A 112 -18.41 -11.07 -3.90
CA THR A 112 -19.31 -12.18 -4.22
C THR A 112 -18.63 -13.19 -5.14
N GLU A 113 -19.17 -14.40 -5.25
CA GLU A 113 -18.73 -15.36 -6.26
C GLU A 113 -18.90 -14.77 -7.68
N GLY A 114 -17.92 -14.97 -8.56
CA GLY A 114 -17.90 -14.42 -9.92
C GLY A 114 -17.08 -13.15 -10.09
N GLU A 115 -17.48 -12.31 -11.05
CA GLU A 115 -16.77 -11.07 -11.36
C GLU A 115 -17.11 -9.96 -10.35
N ASN A 116 -16.09 -9.31 -9.84
CA ASN A 116 -16.19 -8.15 -8.95
C ASN A 116 -15.40 -7.00 -9.56
N THR A 117 -15.69 -5.77 -9.15
CA THR A 117 -14.92 -4.59 -9.62
C THR A 117 -14.51 -3.76 -8.42
N LEU A 118 -13.20 -3.69 -8.18
CA LEU A 118 -12.60 -2.84 -7.18
C LEU A 118 -12.00 -1.60 -7.85
N ARG A 119 -12.46 -0.46 -7.38
CA ARG A 119 -11.97 0.87 -7.73
C ARG A 119 -10.88 1.34 -6.74
N ILE A 120 -9.67 1.50 -7.24
CA ILE A 120 -8.48 1.86 -6.46
C ILE A 120 -7.95 3.21 -6.92
N ASP A 121 -7.76 4.14 -5.99
CA ASP A 121 -7.12 5.41 -6.26
C ASP A 121 -5.60 5.29 -6.08
N ALA A 122 -4.84 5.45 -7.16
CA ALA A 122 -3.38 5.49 -7.14
C ALA A 122 -2.87 6.89 -7.54
N PRO A 123 -1.59 7.25 -7.28
CA PRO A 123 -1.04 8.54 -7.72
C PRO A 123 -1.11 8.77 -9.24
N ALA A 124 -1.07 7.71 -10.06
CA ALA A 124 -1.25 7.81 -11.51
C ALA A 124 -2.72 7.98 -11.96
N GLY A 125 -3.68 7.87 -11.04
CA GLY A 125 -5.12 7.91 -11.33
C GLY A 125 -5.86 6.65 -10.89
N ARG A 126 -7.14 6.57 -11.27
CA ARG A 126 -8.03 5.45 -10.94
C ARG A 126 -7.59 4.17 -11.66
N VAL A 127 -7.56 3.07 -10.93
CA VAL A 127 -7.41 1.71 -11.45
C VAL A 127 -8.66 0.91 -11.11
N THR A 128 -9.14 0.11 -12.07
CA THR A 128 -10.18 -0.90 -11.85
C THR A 128 -9.56 -2.29 -11.95
N ALA A 129 -9.83 -3.13 -10.96
CA ALA A 129 -9.30 -4.49 -10.86
C ALA A 129 -10.40 -5.47 -10.43
#